data_AF-A0A7X4B734-F1
#
_entry.id   AF-A0A7X4B734-F1
#
_cell.length_a   1.000
_cell.length_b   1.000
_cell.length_c   1.000
_cell.angle_alpha   90.00
_cell.angle_beta   90.00
_cell.angle_gamma   90.00
#
_symmetry.space_group_name_H-M   'P 1'
#
loop_
_entity.id
_entity.type
_entity.pdbx_description
1 polymer ?
#
loop_
_entity_poly.entity_id
_entity_poly.type
_entity_poly.pdbx_seq_one_letter_code
_entity_poly.pdbx_strand_id
1 'polypeptide(L)'
;MEAVAWWADLPHSDLPVSTSPVLTMFGWTWNDGLDDEERNQLRQYVPRLYGTADAEKAEEGRAWLALDWLARVAAPAWLTAAGFDVEAGWLSGLPEVTARTGGGAIRTVQKACRSVGLVTAQRMSPTEKKATLSTVWVGLRRSGVTAAEAAGTTPTNRTSHRLRLGAGGTLACRMAATMLVWSGTDLQPTVSLLQPSAHDLFDRMILHS
;
A
#
# COMPACT_ATOMS: atom_id res chain seq x y z
N MET A 1 -7.12 -11.80 -10.71
CA MET A 1 -7.47 -13.03 -9.96
C MET A 1 -8.15 -14.04 -10.87
N GLU A 2 -9.13 -13.61 -11.67
CA GLU A 2 -9.72 -14.42 -12.74
C GLU A 2 -8.69 -15.12 -13.64
N ALA A 3 -7.62 -14.41 -14.04
CA ALA A 3 -6.54 -15.00 -14.85
C ALA A 3 -5.81 -16.17 -14.18
N VAL A 4 -5.73 -16.19 -12.84
CA VAL A 4 -5.13 -17.30 -12.07
C VAL A 4 -6.08 -18.49 -12.04
N ALA A 5 -7.38 -18.25 -11.82
CA ALA A 5 -8.39 -19.31 -11.85
C ALA A 5 -8.45 -19.96 -13.25
N TRP A 6 -8.46 -19.14 -14.31
CA TRP A 6 -8.43 -19.62 -15.69
C TRP A 6 -7.16 -20.40 -16.02
N TRP A 7 -5.99 -19.90 -15.62
CA TRP A 7 -4.71 -20.61 -15.86
C TRP A 7 -4.64 -21.96 -15.13
N ALA A 8 -5.26 -22.04 -13.95
CA ALA A 8 -5.26 -23.24 -13.11
C ALA A 8 -6.43 -24.21 -13.39
N ASP A 9 -7.23 -23.97 -14.42
CA ASP A 9 -8.45 -24.75 -14.74
C ASP A 9 -9.43 -24.85 -13.54
N LEU A 10 -9.49 -23.80 -12.73
CA LEU A 10 -10.41 -23.68 -11.59
C LEU A 10 -11.70 -22.95 -12.00
N PRO A 11 -12.83 -23.17 -11.30
CA PRO A 11 -14.02 -22.36 -11.50
C PRO A 11 -13.70 -20.86 -11.41
N HIS A 12 -14.29 -20.08 -12.32
CA HIS A 12 -14.06 -18.64 -12.39
C HIS A 12 -14.35 -17.98 -11.03
N SER A 13 -13.33 -17.36 -10.44
CA SER A 13 -13.41 -16.74 -9.11
C SER A 13 -12.40 -15.62 -8.97
N ASP A 14 -12.82 -14.54 -8.31
CA ASP A 14 -11.96 -13.43 -7.90
C ASP A 14 -11.14 -13.76 -6.64
N LEU A 15 -11.49 -14.85 -5.95
CA LEU A 15 -10.81 -15.39 -4.76
C LEU A 15 -10.54 -16.89 -4.99
N PRO A 16 -9.53 -17.25 -5.80
CA PRO A 16 -9.18 -18.65 -6.02
C PRO A 16 -8.70 -19.27 -4.71
N VAL A 17 -9.29 -20.40 -4.32
CA VAL A 17 -8.89 -21.16 -3.12
C VAL A 17 -7.43 -21.61 -3.14
N SER A 18 -6.81 -21.64 -4.32
CA SER A 18 -5.41 -22.00 -4.54
C SER A 18 -4.42 -20.86 -4.27
N THR A 19 -4.90 -19.64 -3.99
CA THR A 19 -4.07 -18.45 -3.80
C THR A 19 -4.23 -17.89 -2.38
N SER A 20 -3.13 -17.43 -1.79
CA SER A 20 -3.12 -16.67 -0.54
C SER A 20 -4.15 -15.53 -0.58
N PRO A 21 -5.01 -15.40 0.45
CA PRO A 21 -5.93 -14.26 0.57
C PRO A 21 -5.20 -12.91 0.64
N VAL A 22 -4.03 -12.82 1.28
CA VAL A 22 -3.24 -11.57 1.34
C VAL A 22 -2.70 -11.20 -0.04
N LEU A 23 -2.15 -12.16 -0.80
CA LEU A 23 -1.68 -11.92 -2.16
C LEU A 23 -2.83 -11.56 -3.11
N THR A 24 -3.97 -12.21 -2.93
CA THR A 24 -5.20 -11.92 -3.67
C THR A 24 -5.63 -10.47 -3.47
N MET A 25 -5.69 -10.02 -2.20
CA MET A 25 -6.08 -8.65 -1.90
C MET A 25 -5.09 -7.63 -2.45
N PHE A 26 -3.78 -7.90 -2.37
CA PHE A 26 -2.78 -7.03 -2.97
C PHE A 26 -2.95 -6.94 -4.49
N GLY A 27 -2.90 -8.08 -5.17
CA GLY A 27 -2.92 -8.16 -6.62
C GLY A 27 -4.21 -7.60 -7.23
N TRP A 28 -5.36 -7.90 -6.62
CA TRP A 28 -6.65 -7.35 -7.06
C TRP A 28 -6.73 -5.84 -6.90
N THR A 29 -6.40 -5.32 -5.70
CA THR A 29 -6.46 -3.88 -5.42
C THR A 29 -5.48 -3.09 -6.27
N TRP A 30 -4.29 -3.65 -6.53
CA TRP A 30 -3.31 -2.98 -7.37
C TRP A 30 -3.75 -2.98 -8.83
N ASN A 31 -4.22 -4.12 -9.35
CA ASN A 31 -4.73 -4.25 -10.73
C ASN A 31 -5.84 -3.24 -11.05
N ASP A 32 -6.77 -3.01 -10.13
CA ASP A 32 -7.85 -2.00 -10.28
C ASP A 32 -7.33 -0.56 -10.33
N GLY A 33 -6.14 -0.33 -9.78
CA GLY A 33 -5.50 0.97 -9.71
C GLY A 33 -4.64 1.35 -10.91
N LEU A 34 -4.21 0.39 -11.72
CA LEU A 34 -3.22 0.57 -12.79
C LEU A 34 -3.86 0.87 -14.15
N ASP A 35 -3.13 1.61 -14.98
CA ASP A 35 -3.45 1.73 -16.41
C ASP A 35 -3.13 0.43 -17.18
N ASP A 36 -3.42 0.39 -18.48
CA ASP A 36 -3.33 -0.85 -19.26
C ASP A 36 -1.88 -1.32 -19.43
N GLU A 37 -0.94 -0.41 -19.68
CA GLU A 37 0.49 -0.72 -19.80
C GLU A 37 1.07 -1.25 -18.48
N GLU A 38 0.76 -0.59 -17.36
CA GLU A 38 1.17 -1.02 -16.03
C GLU A 38 0.54 -2.37 -15.66
N ARG A 39 -0.76 -2.53 -15.92
CA ARG A 39 -1.50 -3.77 -15.63
C ARG A 39 -0.96 -4.95 -16.42
N ASN A 40 -0.47 -4.74 -17.65
CA ASN A 40 0.15 -5.79 -18.45
C ASN A 40 1.38 -6.40 -17.77
N GLN A 41 2.13 -5.61 -16.96
CA GLN A 41 3.27 -6.10 -16.20
C GLN A 41 2.87 -7.12 -15.13
N LEU A 42 1.63 -7.07 -14.62
CA LEU A 42 1.16 -7.99 -13.58
C LEU A 42 0.96 -9.43 -14.08
N ARG A 43 0.89 -9.64 -15.40
CA ARG A 43 0.70 -10.97 -16.00
C ARG A 43 1.80 -11.97 -15.60
N GLN A 44 3.00 -11.49 -15.31
CA GLN A 44 4.13 -12.31 -14.87
C GLN A 44 3.87 -13.04 -13.53
N TYR A 45 2.95 -12.53 -12.70
CA TYR A 45 2.66 -13.09 -11.39
C TYR A 45 1.61 -14.19 -11.42
N VAL A 46 0.79 -14.28 -12.48
CA VAL A 46 -0.29 -15.26 -12.59
C VAL A 46 0.14 -16.70 -12.28
N PRO A 47 1.20 -17.27 -12.90
CA PRO A 47 1.62 -18.63 -12.59
C PRO A 47 2.26 -18.77 -11.20
N ARG A 48 2.77 -17.68 -10.63
CA ARG A 48 3.48 -17.67 -9.34
C ARG A 48 2.55 -17.55 -8.13
N LEU A 49 1.30 -17.13 -8.36
CA LEU A 49 0.27 -17.03 -7.33
C LEU A 49 -0.38 -18.38 -7.01
N TYR A 50 -0.35 -19.31 -7.96
CA TYR A 50 -0.91 -20.64 -7.78
C TYR A 50 -0.16 -21.43 -6.70
N GLY A 51 -0.92 -22.08 -5.81
CA GLY A 51 -0.36 -22.92 -4.73
C GLY A 51 0.12 -22.15 -3.50
N THR A 52 -0.19 -20.85 -3.40
CA THR A 52 0.26 -20.00 -2.28
C THR A 52 -0.66 -20.04 -1.06
N ALA A 53 -1.75 -20.79 -1.09
CA ALA A 53 -2.76 -20.84 -0.03
C ALA A 53 -2.31 -21.57 1.27
N ASP A 54 -1.24 -22.37 1.22
CA ASP A 54 -1.03 -23.48 2.17
C ASP A 54 -0.32 -23.18 3.50
N ALA A 55 -0.23 -21.94 3.98
CA ALA A 55 0.25 -21.69 5.35
C ALA A 55 -0.35 -20.44 6.01
N GLU A 56 -1.22 -20.64 7.01
CA GLU A 56 -1.75 -19.57 7.87
C GLU A 56 -0.63 -18.68 8.48
N LYS A 57 0.53 -19.27 8.78
CA LYS A 57 1.72 -18.55 9.27
C LYS A 57 2.34 -17.63 8.19
N ALA A 58 2.29 -18.03 6.92
CA ALA A 58 2.79 -17.21 5.82
C ALA A 58 1.90 -15.97 5.61
N GLU A 59 0.59 -16.07 5.85
CA GLU A 59 -0.35 -14.95 5.69
C GLU A 59 -0.05 -13.79 6.63
N GLU A 60 0.29 -14.08 7.88
CA GLU A 60 0.69 -13.02 8.82
C GLU A 60 1.98 -12.34 8.37
N GLY A 61 2.99 -13.11 7.97
CA GLY A 61 4.26 -12.56 7.50
C GLY A 61 4.11 -11.72 6.24
N ARG A 62 3.36 -12.18 5.23
CA ARG A 62 3.01 -11.40 4.03
C ARG A 62 2.35 -10.07 4.38
N ALA A 63 1.40 -10.09 5.31
CA ALA A 63 0.72 -8.88 5.72
C ALA A 63 1.65 -7.88 6.43
N TRP A 64 2.56 -8.36 7.27
CA TRP A 64 3.56 -7.49 7.89
C TRP A 64 4.56 -6.94 6.89
N LEU A 65 4.95 -7.70 5.85
CA LEU A 65 5.74 -7.16 4.73
C LEU A 65 5.05 -5.98 4.06
N ALA A 66 3.74 -6.09 3.79
CA ALA A 66 2.96 -5.00 3.19
C ALA A 66 2.90 -3.76 4.09
N LEU A 67 2.71 -3.95 5.40
CA LEU A 67 2.66 -2.86 6.37
C LEU A 67 4.03 -2.22 6.65
N ASP A 68 5.09 -3.01 6.64
CA ASP A 68 6.47 -2.53 6.72
C ASP A 68 6.79 -1.63 5.54
N TRP A 69 6.52 -2.09 4.31
CA TRP A 69 6.71 -1.29 3.11
C TRP A 69 5.86 -0.01 3.13
N LEU A 70 4.59 -0.10 3.53
CA LEU A 70 3.71 1.07 3.62
C LEU A 70 4.26 2.13 4.60
N ALA A 71 4.76 1.70 5.76
CA ALA A 71 5.26 2.58 6.80
C ALA A 71 6.66 3.12 6.53
N ARG A 72 7.57 2.32 5.95
CA ARG A 72 9.00 2.64 5.82
C ARG A 72 9.46 3.02 4.41
N VAL A 73 8.63 2.78 3.39
CA VAL A 73 8.96 3.08 2.00
C VAL A 73 7.94 4.04 1.40
N ALA A 74 6.67 3.64 1.36
CA ALA A 74 5.64 4.42 0.67
C ALA A 74 5.35 5.76 1.35
N ALA A 75 5.05 5.74 2.66
CA ALA A 75 4.77 6.98 3.40
C ALA A 75 5.96 7.96 3.38
N PRO A 76 7.22 7.55 3.64
CA PRO A 76 8.38 8.43 3.49
C PRO A 76 8.53 9.05 2.11
N ALA A 77 8.31 8.30 1.02
CA ALA A 77 8.43 8.82 -0.34
C ALA A 77 7.42 9.95 -0.60
N TRP A 78 6.15 9.74 -0.23
CA TRP A 78 5.12 10.77 -0.35
C TRP A 78 5.41 11.99 0.54
N LEU A 79 5.86 11.78 1.78
CA LEU A 79 6.22 12.85 2.70
C LEU A 79 7.39 13.68 2.18
N THR A 80 8.45 13.04 1.68
CA THR A 80 9.62 13.69 1.09
C THR A 80 9.21 14.54 -0.11
N ALA A 81 8.39 13.97 -1.01
CA ALA A 81 7.88 14.72 -2.17
C ALA A 81 7.12 16.00 -1.73
N ALA A 82 6.35 15.91 -0.65
CA ALA A 82 5.61 17.04 -0.08
C ALA A 82 6.44 17.97 0.84
N GLY A 83 7.75 17.75 0.97
CA GLY A 83 8.67 18.58 1.77
C GLY A 83 8.67 18.30 3.28
N PHE A 84 8.16 17.14 3.71
CA PHE A 84 8.15 16.70 5.12
C PHE A 84 9.31 15.74 5.41
N ASP A 85 10.55 16.17 5.14
CA ASP A 85 11.75 15.33 5.20
C ASP A 85 12.03 14.80 6.61
N VAL A 86 11.70 15.58 7.65
CA VAL A 86 11.90 15.19 9.05
C VAL A 86 10.96 14.03 9.41
N GLU A 87 9.68 14.14 9.06
CA GLU A 87 8.69 13.08 9.26
C GLU A 87 9.02 11.85 8.42
N ALA A 88 9.44 12.05 7.17
CA ALA A 88 9.89 10.98 6.30
C ALA A 88 11.07 10.22 6.92
N GLY A 89 12.06 10.93 7.48
CA GLY A 89 13.20 10.37 8.17
C GLY A 89 12.83 9.57 9.44
N TRP A 90 11.83 10.02 10.19
CA TRP A 90 11.33 9.24 11.34
C TRP A 90 10.75 7.89 10.91
N LEU A 91 10.05 7.87 9.78
CA LEU A 91 9.37 6.69 9.28
C LEU A 91 10.33 5.73 8.57
N SER A 92 11.22 6.22 7.70
CA SER A 92 12.22 5.39 7.01
C SER A 92 13.25 4.82 8.00
N GLY A 93 13.55 5.53 9.08
CA GLY A 93 14.45 5.11 10.16
C GLY A 93 13.82 4.14 11.18
N LEU A 94 12.56 3.72 11.01
CA LEU A 94 11.97 2.70 11.87
C LEU A 94 12.73 1.36 11.73
N PRO A 95 12.85 0.57 12.81
CA PRO A 95 13.21 -0.84 12.68
C PRO A 95 12.14 -1.56 11.86
N GLU A 96 12.49 -2.73 11.33
CA GLU A 96 11.56 -3.57 10.60
C GLU A 96 10.25 -3.76 11.37
N VAL A 97 9.14 -3.52 10.67
CA VAL A 97 7.79 -3.52 11.22
C VAL A 97 7.21 -4.93 11.15
N THR A 98 7.08 -5.52 12.32
CA THR A 98 6.60 -6.88 12.55
C THR A 98 5.51 -6.85 13.61
N ALA A 99 4.90 -8.01 13.91
CA ALA A 99 3.96 -8.14 15.03
C ALA A 99 4.51 -7.57 16.36
N ARG A 100 5.82 -7.74 16.60
CA ARG A 100 6.49 -7.28 17.83
C ARG A 100 6.77 -5.78 17.85
N THR A 101 7.15 -5.20 16.71
CA THR A 101 7.57 -3.78 16.60
C THR A 101 6.45 -2.84 16.17
N GLY A 102 5.33 -3.37 15.65
CA GLY A 102 4.21 -2.61 15.10
C GLY A 102 3.63 -1.57 16.04
N GLY A 103 3.60 -1.83 17.36
CA GLY A 103 3.16 -0.85 18.35
C GLY A 103 3.99 0.44 18.37
N GLY A 104 5.31 0.32 18.16
CA GLY A 104 6.20 1.47 18.01
C GLY A 104 5.98 2.21 16.70
N ALA A 105 5.88 1.46 15.59
CA ALA A 105 5.60 2.02 14.27
C ALA A 105 4.31 2.84 14.24
N ILE A 106 3.22 2.34 14.85
CA ILE A 106 1.94 3.05 14.94
C ILE A 106 2.10 4.43 15.60
N ARG A 107 2.85 4.54 16.69
CA ARG A 107 3.05 5.83 17.38
C ARG A 107 3.79 6.83 16.49
N THR A 108 4.80 6.35 15.77
CA THR A 108 5.59 7.19 14.86
C THR A 108 4.77 7.64 13.65
N VAL A 109 4.00 6.74 13.04
CA VAL A 109 3.05 7.06 11.96
C VAL A 109 2.00 8.07 12.42
N GLN A 110 1.41 7.88 13.60
CA GLN A 110 0.46 8.84 14.16
C GLN A 110 1.10 10.22 14.42
N LYS A 111 2.36 10.25 14.85
CA LYS A 111 3.11 11.50 15.02
C LYS A 111 3.29 12.22 13.67
N ALA A 112 3.69 11.49 12.63
CA ALA A 112 3.83 12.03 11.27
C ALA A 112 2.48 12.57 10.75
N CYS A 113 1.39 11.79 10.86
CA CYS A 113 0.06 12.23 10.44
C CYS A 113 -0.40 13.50 11.16
N ARG A 114 -0.15 13.64 12.46
CA ARG A 114 -0.48 14.87 13.20
C ARG A 114 0.29 16.08 12.68
N SER A 115 1.59 15.92 12.38
CA SER A 115 2.42 17.00 11.85
C SER A 115 1.89 17.51 10.51
N VAL A 116 1.71 16.60 9.54
CA VAL A 116 1.17 16.93 8.21
C VAL A 116 -0.28 17.41 8.29
N GLY A 117 -1.05 16.90 9.25
CA GLY A 117 -2.46 17.23 9.48
C GLY A 117 -2.70 18.66 9.86
N LEU A 118 -1.85 19.19 10.73
CA LEU A 118 -1.92 20.59 11.13
C LEU A 118 -1.70 21.51 9.92
N VAL A 119 -0.74 21.19 9.06
CA VAL A 119 -0.44 22.01 7.87
C VAL A 119 -1.54 21.88 6.80
N THR A 120 -2.03 20.66 6.55
CA THR A 120 -3.11 20.43 5.55
C THR A 120 -4.41 21.11 5.95
N ALA A 121 -4.79 21.05 7.23
CA ALA A 121 -6.02 21.68 7.73
C ALA A 121 -6.00 23.22 7.62
N GLN A 122 -4.84 23.85 7.80
CA GLN A 122 -4.70 25.32 7.70
C GLN A 122 -4.88 25.85 6.27
N ARG A 123 -4.68 25.02 5.25
CA ARG A 123 -4.70 25.42 3.83
C ARG A 123 -6.02 25.11 3.10
N MET A 124 -6.96 24.40 3.73
CA MET A 124 -8.08 23.78 3.01
C MET A 124 -9.34 24.65 2.92
N SER A 125 -9.74 25.03 1.70
CA SER A 125 -11.11 25.53 1.41
C SER A 125 -12.08 24.35 1.18
N PRO A 126 -13.39 24.43 1.54
CA PRO A 126 -14.35 23.35 1.29
C PRO A 126 -14.60 23.02 -0.19
N THR A 127 -14.37 23.97 -1.08
CA THR A 127 -14.90 23.96 -2.46
C THR A 127 -14.05 23.16 -3.44
N GLU A 128 -12.77 22.94 -3.14
CA GLU A 128 -11.80 22.26 -4.04
C GLU A 128 -11.63 20.75 -3.72
N LYS A 129 -12.31 20.26 -2.67
CA LYS A 129 -12.03 18.94 -2.06
C LYS A 129 -12.23 17.75 -3.00
N LYS A 130 -13.26 17.75 -3.85
CA LYS A 130 -13.64 16.55 -4.61
C LYS A 130 -12.61 16.19 -5.69
N ALA A 131 -12.21 17.16 -6.52
CA ALA A 131 -11.26 16.93 -7.62
C ALA A 131 -9.86 16.60 -7.10
N THR A 132 -9.43 17.25 -6.02
CA THR A 132 -8.17 16.90 -5.35
C THR A 132 -8.19 15.45 -4.88
N LEU A 133 -9.27 15.02 -4.23
CA LEU A 133 -9.35 13.66 -3.71
C LEU A 133 -9.32 12.61 -4.82
N SER A 134 -9.96 12.83 -5.97
CA SER A 134 -9.88 11.88 -7.09
C SER A 134 -8.45 11.71 -7.61
N THR A 135 -7.73 12.82 -7.84
CA THR A 135 -6.33 12.77 -8.32
C THR A 135 -5.42 12.09 -7.31
N VAL A 136 -5.59 12.41 -6.02
CA VAL A 136 -4.84 11.76 -4.93
C VAL A 136 -5.08 10.25 -4.92
N TRP A 137 -6.35 9.81 -4.98
CA TRP A 137 -6.65 8.37 -4.96
C TRP A 137 -6.08 7.63 -6.18
N VAL A 138 -6.08 8.24 -7.37
CA VAL A 138 -5.42 7.65 -8.55
C VAL A 138 -3.93 7.45 -8.30
N GLY A 139 -3.22 8.48 -7.79
CA GLY A 139 -1.79 8.35 -7.49
C GLY A 139 -1.48 7.31 -6.41
N LEU A 140 -2.29 7.25 -5.35
CA LEU A 140 -2.12 6.24 -4.29
C LEU A 140 -2.39 4.81 -4.79
N ARG A 141 -3.38 4.62 -5.66
CA ARG A 141 -3.69 3.32 -6.26
C ARG A 141 -2.57 2.86 -7.20
N ARG A 142 -2.12 3.73 -8.10
CA ARG A 142 -1.05 3.42 -9.06
C ARG A 142 0.29 3.12 -8.38
N SER A 143 0.58 3.76 -7.25
CA SER A 143 1.80 3.53 -6.47
C SER A 143 1.78 2.27 -5.60
N GLY A 144 0.65 1.56 -5.51
CA GLY A 144 0.51 0.35 -4.68
C GLY A 144 0.19 0.59 -3.20
N VAL A 145 0.02 1.85 -2.77
CA VAL A 145 -0.32 2.20 -1.36
C VAL A 145 -1.60 1.51 -0.90
N THR A 146 -2.66 1.61 -1.70
CA THR A 146 -3.96 1.01 -1.35
C THR A 146 -3.92 -0.52 -1.36
N ALA A 147 -3.10 -1.10 -2.24
CA ALA A 147 -2.89 -2.54 -2.30
C ALA A 147 -2.14 -3.06 -1.07
N ALA A 148 -1.09 -2.35 -0.63
CA ALA A 148 -0.36 -2.69 0.59
C ALA A 148 -1.25 -2.58 1.84
N GLU A 149 -2.11 -1.56 1.94
CA GLU A 149 -3.07 -1.46 3.04
C GLU A 149 -4.08 -2.62 3.01
N ALA A 150 -4.67 -2.94 1.85
CA ALA A 150 -5.64 -4.01 1.71
C ALA A 150 -5.05 -5.38 2.09
N ALA A 151 -3.83 -5.67 1.63
CA ALA A 151 -3.07 -6.86 1.99
C ALA A 151 -2.70 -6.88 3.48
N GLY A 152 -2.17 -5.77 3.98
CA GLY A 152 -1.78 -5.59 5.38
C GLY A 152 -2.95 -5.72 6.35
N THR A 153 -4.18 -5.45 5.92
CA THR A 153 -5.40 -5.45 6.76
C THR A 153 -6.40 -6.55 6.41
N THR A 154 -5.99 -7.53 5.59
CA THR A 154 -6.84 -8.65 5.15
C THR A 154 -7.51 -9.35 6.35
N PRO A 155 -8.81 -9.72 6.27
CA PRO A 155 -9.58 -10.23 7.41
C PRO A 155 -9.06 -11.53 8.04
N THR A 156 -8.36 -12.37 7.28
CA THR A 156 -7.97 -13.74 7.66
C THR A 156 -7.10 -13.84 8.92
N ASN A 157 -6.45 -12.74 9.35
CA ASN A 157 -5.73 -12.68 10.63
C ASN A 157 -5.62 -11.22 11.15
N ARG A 158 -6.76 -10.51 11.15
CA ARG A 158 -6.83 -9.07 11.40
C ARG A 158 -6.58 -8.73 12.88
N THR A 159 -5.53 -7.96 13.15
CA THR A 159 -5.27 -7.38 14.48
C THR A 159 -5.54 -5.88 14.48
N SER A 160 -5.87 -5.33 15.66
CA SER A 160 -6.06 -3.88 15.82
C SER A 160 -4.79 -3.09 15.48
N HIS A 161 -3.61 -3.68 15.69
CA HIS A 161 -2.33 -3.07 15.31
C HIS A 161 -2.21 -2.93 13.79
N ARG A 162 -2.48 -4.01 13.03
CA ARG A 162 -2.44 -4.00 11.57
C ARG A 162 -3.39 -2.95 10.98
N LEU A 163 -4.62 -2.89 11.47
CA LEU A 163 -5.61 -1.89 11.05
C LEU A 163 -5.13 -0.45 11.27
N ARG A 164 -4.64 -0.16 12.48
CA ARG A 164 -4.17 1.19 12.82
C ARG A 164 -2.94 1.59 12.02
N LEU A 165 -2.03 0.65 11.77
CA LEU A 165 -0.83 0.90 11.00
C LEU A 165 -1.17 1.12 9.52
N GLY A 166 -2.00 0.25 8.93
CA GLY A 166 -2.47 0.37 7.55
C GLY A 166 -3.17 1.72 7.31
N ALA A 167 -4.20 2.00 8.10
CA ALA A 167 -4.94 3.25 8.00
C ALA A 167 -4.06 4.48 8.25
N GLY A 168 -3.12 4.40 9.21
CA GLY A 168 -2.17 5.48 9.49
C GLY A 168 -1.21 5.74 8.34
N GLY A 169 -0.62 4.68 7.76
CA GLY A 169 0.30 4.78 6.64
C GLY A 169 -0.36 5.37 5.39
N THR A 170 -1.53 4.85 5.01
CA THR A 170 -2.31 5.41 3.89
C THR A 170 -2.73 6.85 4.16
N LEU A 171 -3.12 7.17 5.40
CA LEU A 171 -3.47 8.54 5.78
C LEU A 171 -2.29 9.50 5.59
N ALA A 172 -1.07 9.11 6.00
CA ALA A 172 0.13 9.91 5.78
C ALA A 172 0.37 10.16 4.28
N CYS A 173 0.33 9.10 3.45
CA CYS A 173 0.47 9.21 1.99
C CYS A 173 -0.58 10.16 1.40
N ARG A 174 -1.85 10.00 1.80
CA ARG A 174 -2.97 10.80 1.30
C ARG A 174 -2.82 12.27 1.64
N MET A 175 -2.41 12.59 2.86
CA MET A 175 -2.25 13.97 3.30
C MET A 175 -1.08 14.65 2.57
N ALA A 176 0.03 13.94 2.37
CA ALA A 176 1.15 14.42 1.58
C ALA A 176 0.78 14.62 0.10
N ALA A 177 0.14 13.63 -0.53
CA ALA A 177 -0.35 13.74 -1.90
C ALA A 177 -1.37 14.88 -2.07
N THR A 178 -2.21 15.13 -1.06
CA THR A 178 -3.13 16.28 -1.06
C THR A 178 -2.37 17.60 -1.11
N MET A 179 -1.28 17.73 -0.35
CA MET A 179 -0.43 18.93 -0.40
C MET A 179 0.20 19.15 -1.77
N LEU A 180 0.70 18.08 -2.39
CA LEU A 180 1.29 18.12 -3.72
C LEU A 180 0.29 18.61 -4.77
N VAL A 181 -0.92 18.04 -4.80
CA VAL A 181 -1.95 18.46 -5.76
C VAL A 181 -2.30 19.94 -5.57
N TRP A 182 -2.35 20.43 -4.33
CA TRP A 182 -2.63 21.85 -4.05
C TRP A 182 -1.49 22.79 -4.41
N SER A 183 -0.24 22.35 -4.32
CA SER A 183 0.90 23.12 -4.82
C SER A 183 1.04 23.04 -6.35
N GLY A 184 0.13 22.35 -7.05
CA GLY A 184 0.21 22.11 -8.49
C GLY A 184 1.34 21.16 -8.87
N THR A 185 1.85 20.39 -7.90
CA THR A 185 2.94 19.44 -8.11
C THR A 185 2.38 18.13 -8.65
N ASP A 186 3.00 17.65 -9.74
CA ASP A 186 2.66 16.37 -10.34
C ASP A 186 2.97 15.20 -9.38
N LEU A 187 2.04 14.26 -9.26
CA LEU A 187 2.19 13.06 -8.44
C LEU A 187 3.00 11.98 -9.16
N GLN A 188 3.08 12.03 -10.50
CA GLN A 188 3.67 10.97 -11.31
C GLN A 188 5.12 10.62 -10.94
N PRO A 189 6.02 11.59 -10.61
CA PRO A 189 7.37 11.24 -10.17
C PRO A 189 7.40 10.34 -8.93
N THR A 190 6.49 10.58 -7.97
CA THR A 190 6.41 9.75 -6.76
C THR A 190 5.79 8.39 -7.05
N VAL A 191 4.79 8.34 -7.94
CA VAL A 191 4.19 7.08 -8.41
C VAL A 191 5.22 6.20 -9.10
N SER A 192 5.95 6.75 -10.09
CA SER A 192 6.99 6.04 -10.83
C SER A 192 8.14 5.59 -9.92
N LEU A 193 8.48 6.38 -8.90
CA LEU A 193 9.49 5.99 -7.91
C LEU A 193 9.05 4.75 -7.11
N LEU A 194 7.77 4.68 -6.74
CA LEU A 194 7.25 3.61 -5.88
C LEU A 194 6.93 2.32 -6.62
N GLN A 195 6.58 2.37 -7.91
CA GLN A 195 6.18 1.19 -8.68
C GLN A 195 7.20 0.04 -8.65
N PRO A 196 8.50 0.26 -8.93
CA PRO A 196 9.50 -0.82 -8.83
C PRO A 196 9.55 -1.44 -7.44
N SER A 197 9.40 -0.64 -6.38
CA SER A 197 9.39 -1.14 -5.00
C SER A 197 8.10 -1.89 -4.64
N ALA A 198 6.97 -1.55 -5.28
CA ALA A 198 5.71 -2.28 -5.13
C ALA A 198 5.78 -3.65 -5.82
N HIS A 199 6.46 -3.74 -6.97
CA HIS A 199 6.80 -5.01 -7.61
C HIS A 199 7.69 -5.87 -6.69
N ASP A 200 8.79 -5.31 -6.16
CA ASP A 200 9.68 -6.02 -5.22
C ASP A 200 8.92 -6.51 -3.97
N LEU A 201 8.04 -5.67 -3.41
CA LEU A 201 7.17 -6.09 -2.31
C LEU A 201 6.31 -7.30 -2.70
N PHE A 202 5.66 -7.25 -3.86
CA PHE A 202 4.80 -8.36 -4.31
C PHE A 202 5.59 -9.64 -4.53
N ASP A 203 6.78 -9.53 -5.13
CA ASP A 203 7.73 -10.62 -5.29
C ASP A 203 8.12 -11.25 -3.95
N ARG A 204 8.50 -10.43 -2.97
CA ARG A 204 8.85 -10.89 -1.62
C ARG A 204 7.69 -11.54 -0.90
N MET A 205 6.47 -11.02 -1.05
CA MET A 205 5.28 -11.64 -0.45
C MET A 205 4.96 -13.00 -1.09
N ILE A 206 5.17 -13.17 -2.40
CA ILE A 206 4.99 -14.45 -3.09
C ILE A 206 5.99 -15.49 -2.58
N LEU A 207 7.26 -15.08 -2.39
CA LEU A 207 8.34 -15.97 -1.92
C LEU A 207 8.29 -16.26 -0.41
N HIS A 208 7.43 -15.58 0.35
CA HIS A 208 7.29 -15.80 1.78
C HIS A 208 6.53 -17.11 2.06
N SER A 209 7.09 -18.02 2.85
CA SER A 209 6.50 -19.35 3.16
C SER A 209 6.48 -19.62 4.65
#